data_AF-A0A832AW58-F1
#
_entry.id   AF-A0A832AW58-F1
#
_cell.length_a   1.000
_cell.length_b   1.000
_cell.length_c   1.000
_cell.angle_alpha   90.00
_cell.angle_beta   90.00
_cell.angle_gamma   90.00
#
_symmetry.space_group_name_H-M   'P 1'
#
loop_
_entity.id
_entity.type
_entity.pdbx_description
1 polymer ?
#
loop_
_entity_poly.entity_id
_entity_poly.type
_entity_poly.pdbx_seq_one_letter_code
_entity_poly.pdbx_strand_id
1 'polypeptide(L)'
;MIQWFKNTLSIPVFILGLGIASLTFSAYQAQVSERNETTRRAAFEMLQTLNHLQQLIDQEHYTKTDKSQFIQGWADVLLINDLALFTNPSIQHQSHNLLELWKKSFNHLDDKTTNVTLSKNIKMVRQALKNAILSL
;
A
#
# COMPACT_ATOMS: atom_id res chain seq x y z
N MET A 1 -59.60 -15.17 17.17
CA MET A 1 -58.72 -14.36 18.05
C MET A 1 -57.27 -14.86 18.04
N ILE A 2 -57.00 -16.16 18.19
CA ILE A 2 -55.62 -16.75 18.17
C ILE A 2 -54.89 -16.56 16.82
N GLN A 3 -55.61 -16.63 15.70
CA GLN A 3 -55.03 -16.51 14.35
C GLN A 3 -54.60 -15.07 14.00
N TRP A 4 -55.25 -14.08 14.61
CA TRP A 4 -54.89 -12.66 14.48
C TRP A 4 -53.55 -12.38 15.18
N PHE A 5 -53.37 -12.87 16.41
CA PHE A 5 -52.11 -12.77 17.15
C PHE A 5 -50.93 -13.45 16.43
N LYS A 6 -51.14 -14.63 15.82
CA LYS A 6 -50.10 -15.34 15.07
C LYS A 6 -49.60 -14.56 13.84
N ASN A 7 -50.50 -13.89 13.12
CA ASN A 7 -50.13 -13.03 11.99
C ASN A 7 -49.53 -11.69 12.44
N THR A 8 -49.93 -11.14 13.60
CA THR A 8 -49.34 -9.91 14.14
C THR A 8 -47.90 -10.14 14.65
N LEU A 9 -47.56 -11.34 15.09
CA LEU A 9 -46.21 -11.67 15.61
C LEU A 9 -45.22 -12.09 14.50
N SER A 10 -45.71 -12.61 13.36
CA SER A 10 -44.84 -13.03 12.25
C SER A 10 -44.24 -11.85 11.49
N ILE A 11 -44.97 -10.74 11.34
CA ILE A 11 -44.50 -9.54 10.62
C ILE A 11 -43.30 -8.88 11.32
N PRO A 12 -43.32 -8.60 12.64
CA PRO A 12 -42.17 -8.03 13.36
C PRO A 12 -40.94 -8.93 13.32
N VAL A 13 -41.09 -10.25 13.44
CA VAL A 13 -39.96 -11.19 13.36
C VAL A 13 -39.32 -11.16 11.97
N PHE A 14 -40.14 -11.09 10.91
CA PHE A 14 -39.64 -10.95 9.56
C PHE A 14 -38.89 -9.61 9.35
N ILE A 15 -39.45 -8.50 9.83
CA ILE A 15 -38.81 -7.18 9.77
C ILE A 15 -37.50 -7.16 10.57
N LEU A 16 -37.47 -7.76 11.76
CA LEU A 16 -36.26 -7.90 12.56
C LEU A 16 -35.19 -8.70 11.81
N GLY A 17 -35.58 -9.80 11.15
CA GLY A 17 -34.69 -10.58 10.31
C GLY A 17 -34.09 -9.75 9.16
N LEU A 18 -34.92 -8.97 8.47
CA LEU A 18 -34.46 -8.06 7.42
C LEU A 18 -33.55 -6.96 7.98
N GLY A 19 -33.85 -6.41 9.15
CA GLY A 19 -33.03 -5.41 9.83
C GLY A 19 -31.64 -5.94 10.16
N ILE A 20 -31.55 -7.15 10.70
CA ILE A 20 -30.26 -7.81 10.99
C ILE A 20 -29.47 -8.06 9.70
N ALA A 21 -30.13 -8.55 8.64
CA ALA A 21 -29.48 -8.78 7.35
C ALA A 21 -28.94 -7.48 6.75
N SER A 22 -29.71 -6.39 6.81
CA SER A 22 -29.29 -5.07 6.32
C SER A 22 -28.11 -4.52 7.11
N LEU A 23 -28.13 -4.61 8.44
CA LEU A 23 -27.01 -4.17 9.29
C LEU A 23 -25.74 -4.97 9.00
N THR A 24 -25.87 -6.28 8.80
CA THR A 24 -24.72 -7.16 8.47
C THR A 24 -24.11 -6.77 7.13
N PHE A 25 -24.94 -6.53 6.12
CA PHE A 25 -24.49 -6.08 4.80
C PHE A 25 -23.78 -4.72 4.87
N SER A 26 -24.35 -3.76 5.60
CA SER A 26 -23.73 -2.45 5.81
C SER A 26 -22.40 -2.55 6.56
N ALA A 27 -22.31 -3.39 7.59
CA ALA A 27 -21.08 -3.62 8.34
C ALA A 27 -19.98 -4.27 7.48
N TYR A 28 -20.34 -5.22 6.61
CA TYR A 28 -19.41 -5.82 5.65
C TYR A 28 -18.89 -4.78 4.66
N GLN A 29 -19.77 -3.97 4.07
CA GLN A 29 -19.37 -2.92 3.13
C GLN A 29 -18.48 -1.86 3.77
N ALA A 30 -18.75 -1.48 5.02
CA ALA A 30 -17.89 -0.57 5.77
C ALA A 30 -16.47 -1.14 5.95
N GLN A 31 -16.34 -2.42 6.32
CA GLN A 31 -15.04 -3.09 6.46
C GLN A 31 -14.26 -3.14 5.14
N VAL A 32 -14.93 -3.40 4.01
CA VAL A 32 -14.29 -3.40 2.69
C VAL A 32 -13.80 -1.99 2.34
N SER A 33 -14.63 -0.96 2.55
CA SER A 33 -14.26 0.42 2.30
C SER A 33 -13.06 0.87 3.14
N GLU A 34 -13.01 0.50 4.43
CA GLU A 34 -11.91 0.83 5.33
C GLU A 34 -10.59 0.19 4.89
N ARG A 35 -10.62 -1.08 4.46
CA ARG A 35 -9.46 -1.78 3.89
C ARG A 35 -8.96 -1.11 2.61
N ASN A 36 -9.87 -0.72 1.73
CA ASN A 36 -9.54 -0.03 0.47
C ASN A 36 -8.92 1.34 0.73
N GLU A 37 -9.47 2.12 1.66
CA GLU A 37 -8.92 3.42 2.07
C GLU A 37 -7.53 3.29 2.71
N THR A 38 -7.35 2.30 3.59
CA THR A 38 -6.03 2.03 4.21
C THR A 38 -5.00 1.68 3.14
N THR A 39 -5.34 0.79 2.21
CA THR A 39 -4.47 0.42 1.09
C THR A 39 -4.12 1.62 0.22
N ARG A 40 -5.11 2.46 -0.10
CA ARG A 40 -4.92 3.64 -0.95
C ARG A 40 -4.01 4.67 -0.28
N ARG A 41 -4.18 4.91 1.01
CA ARG A 41 -3.32 5.83 1.79
C ARG A 41 -1.88 5.33 1.82
N ALA A 42 -1.66 4.08 2.18
CA ALA A 42 -0.33 3.47 2.18
C ALA A 42 0.31 3.55 0.78
N ALA A 43 -0.44 3.25 -0.27
CA ALA A 43 0.07 3.27 -1.63
C ALA A 43 0.45 4.68 -2.11
N PHE A 44 -0.33 5.71 -1.78
CA PHE A 44 0.02 7.09 -2.11
C PHE A 44 1.24 7.60 -1.35
N GLU A 45 1.38 7.24 -0.08
CA GLU A 45 2.56 7.57 0.71
C GLU A 45 3.80 6.90 0.11
N MET A 46 3.73 5.60 -0.19
CA MET A 46 4.82 4.88 -0.88
C MET A 46 5.19 5.50 -2.22
N LEU A 47 4.21 5.95 -3.02
CA LEU A 47 4.47 6.62 -4.30
C LEU A 47 5.26 7.93 -4.12
N GLN A 48 4.95 8.69 -3.07
CA GLN A 48 5.69 9.92 -2.73
C GLN A 48 7.11 9.58 -2.28
N THR A 49 7.27 8.62 -1.37
CA THR A 49 8.57 8.16 -0.88
C THR A 49 9.44 7.58 -2.01
N LEU A 50 8.87 6.80 -2.94
CA LEU A 50 9.58 6.29 -4.12
C LEU A 50 10.02 7.40 -5.08
N ASN A 51 9.27 8.50 -5.18
CA ASN A 51 9.68 9.66 -5.96
C ASN A 51 10.84 10.39 -5.29
N HIS A 52 10.77 10.59 -3.98
CA HIS A 52 11.86 11.17 -3.20
C HIS A 52 13.13 10.34 -3.33
N LEU A 53 13.04 9.02 -3.16
CA LEU A 53 14.16 8.10 -3.32
C LEU A 53 14.78 8.16 -4.73
N GLN A 54 13.96 8.24 -5.78
CA GLN A 54 14.45 8.41 -7.15
C GLN A 54 15.22 9.73 -7.30
N GLN A 55 14.71 10.83 -6.74
CA GLN A 55 15.39 12.12 -6.78
C GLN A 55 16.74 12.07 -6.08
N LEU A 56 16.82 11.41 -4.92
CA LEU A 56 18.09 11.21 -4.21
C LEU A 56 19.11 10.44 -5.07
N ILE A 57 18.69 9.32 -5.66
CA ILE A 57 19.57 8.48 -6.52
C ILE A 57 20.04 9.26 -7.75
N ASP A 58 19.17 10.06 -8.37
CA ASP A 58 19.51 10.84 -9.55
C ASP A 58 20.43 12.02 -9.19
N GLN A 59 20.15 12.74 -8.11
CA GLN A 59 21.01 13.83 -7.62
C GLN A 59 22.43 13.34 -7.37
N GLU A 60 22.58 12.18 -6.78
CA GLU A 60 23.89 11.64 -6.44
C GLU A 60 24.68 11.19 -7.66
N HIS A 61 24.00 10.63 -8.66
CA HIS A 61 24.63 10.25 -9.91
C HIS A 61 25.11 11.46 -10.73
N TYR A 62 24.35 12.56 -10.72
CA TYR A 62 24.61 13.72 -11.58
C TYR A 62 25.33 14.89 -10.90
N THR A 63 25.22 15.04 -9.58
CA THR A 63 25.70 16.24 -8.85
C THR A 63 26.79 15.91 -7.81
N LYS A 64 27.07 14.62 -7.53
CA LYS A 64 28.07 14.18 -6.52
C LYS A 64 27.88 14.92 -5.20
N THR A 65 26.72 14.74 -4.59
CA THR A 65 26.30 15.50 -3.42
C THR A 65 26.89 14.88 -2.14
N ASP A 66 26.72 15.59 -1.03
CA ASP A 66 27.25 15.22 0.28
C ASP A 66 26.61 13.92 0.81
N LYS A 67 27.41 13.07 1.46
CA LYS A 67 27.03 11.71 1.86
C LYS A 67 25.79 11.65 2.79
N SER A 68 25.42 12.77 3.42
CA SER A 68 24.27 12.86 4.33
C SER A 68 22.92 12.63 3.65
N GLN A 69 22.78 12.99 2.36
CA GLN A 69 21.54 12.78 1.61
C GLN A 69 21.28 11.29 1.32
N PHE A 70 22.34 10.48 1.23
CA PHE A 70 22.20 9.02 1.07
C PHE A 70 21.71 8.30 2.34
N ILE A 71 21.99 8.85 3.53
CA ILE A 71 21.46 8.31 4.78
C ILE A 71 19.94 8.50 4.82
N GLN A 72 19.42 9.57 4.22
CA GLN A 72 17.98 9.80 4.10
C GLN A 72 17.30 8.71 3.25
N GLY A 73 17.96 8.23 2.19
CA GLY A 73 17.47 7.14 1.35
C GLY A 73 17.24 5.81 2.10
N TRP A 74 17.96 5.56 3.21
CA TRP A 74 17.67 4.39 4.04
C TRP A 74 16.30 4.45 4.71
N ALA A 75 15.94 5.63 5.25
CA ALA A 75 14.66 5.83 5.88
C ALA A 75 13.52 5.65 4.87
N ASP A 76 13.71 6.16 3.65
CA ASP A 76 12.75 6.01 2.55
C ASP A 76 12.50 4.54 2.20
N VAL A 77 13.58 3.76 2.02
CA VAL A 77 13.47 2.35 1.61
C VAL A 77 12.86 1.50 2.72
N LEU A 78 13.16 1.79 4.00
CA LEU A 78 12.52 1.14 5.14
C LEU A 78 11.02 1.46 5.20
N LEU A 79 10.66 2.75 5.08
CA LEU A 79 9.26 3.17 5.07
C LEU A 79 8.47 2.51 3.94
N ILE A 80 9.05 2.42 2.74
CA ILE A 80 8.44 1.70 1.61
C ILE A 80 8.20 0.23 1.98
N ASN A 81 9.20 -0.44 2.57
CA ASN A 81 9.06 -1.84 2.97
C ASN A 81 7.97 -2.04 4.04
N ASP A 82 7.89 -1.14 5.02
CA ASP A 82 6.92 -1.23 6.12
C ASP A 82 5.49 -0.97 5.61
N LEU A 83 5.30 0.03 4.76
CA LEU A 83 4.00 0.36 4.18
C LEU A 83 3.50 -0.70 3.20
N ALA A 84 4.41 -1.44 2.56
CA ALA A 84 4.03 -2.52 1.64
C ALA A 84 3.16 -3.59 2.33
N LEU A 85 3.27 -3.77 3.65
CA LEU A 85 2.43 -4.68 4.43
C LEU A 85 0.93 -4.41 4.29
N PHE A 86 0.54 -3.15 4.07
CA PHE A 86 -0.85 -2.72 3.90
C PHE A 86 -1.35 -2.80 2.45
N THR A 87 -0.57 -3.41 1.55
CA THR A 87 -0.90 -3.51 0.13
C THR A 87 -1.21 -4.95 -0.28
N ASN A 88 -0.45 -5.54 -1.20
CA ASN A 88 -0.60 -6.93 -1.64
C ASN A 88 0.75 -7.68 -1.62
N PRO A 89 0.74 -9.02 -1.64
CA PRO A 89 1.96 -9.82 -1.55
C PRO A 89 3.00 -9.54 -2.64
N SER A 90 2.57 -9.15 -3.85
CA SER A 90 3.49 -8.83 -4.95
C SER A 90 4.27 -7.55 -4.67
N ILE A 91 3.60 -6.51 -4.15
CA ILE A 91 4.24 -5.24 -3.78
C ILE A 91 5.15 -5.45 -2.55
N GLN A 92 4.75 -6.26 -1.58
CA GLN A 92 5.59 -6.63 -0.44
C GLN A 92 6.91 -7.24 -0.90
N HIS A 93 6.84 -8.24 -1.78
CA HIS A 93 8.03 -8.90 -2.31
C HIS A 93 8.94 -7.93 -3.11
N GLN A 94 8.35 -7.07 -3.95
CA GLN A 94 9.13 -6.09 -4.71
C GLN A 94 9.78 -5.02 -3.81
N SER A 95 9.07 -4.56 -2.77
CA SER A 95 9.58 -3.58 -1.80
C SER A 95 10.70 -4.18 -0.95
N HIS A 96 10.57 -5.45 -0.56
CA HIS A 96 11.63 -6.18 0.13
C HIS A 96 12.87 -6.35 -0.76
N ASN A 97 12.68 -6.66 -2.05
CA ASN A 97 13.80 -6.74 -3.00
C ASN A 97 14.49 -5.39 -3.19
N LEU A 98 13.74 -4.28 -3.21
CA LEU A 98 14.31 -2.94 -3.22
C LEU A 98 15.17 -2.67 -1.98
N LEU A 99 14.70 -3.09 -0.79
CA LEU A 99 15.45 -3.00 0.47
C LEU A 99 16.75 -3.81 0.41
N GLU A 100 16.70 -5.06 -0.02
CA GLU A 100 17.89 -5.90 -0.13
C GLU A 100 18.87 -5.38 -1.19
N LEU A 101 18.36 -4.84 -2.30
CA LEU A 101 19.19 -4.19 -3.31
C LEU A 101 19.87 -2.95 -2.74
N TRP A 102 19.13 -2.09 -2.03
CA TRP A 102 19.68 -0.90 -1.38
C TRP A 102 20.81 -1.26 -0.40
N LYS A 103 20.59 -2.26 0.47
CA LYS A 103 21.60 -2.78 1.41
C LYS A 103 22.90 -3.17 0.71
N LYS A 104 22.81 -3.89 -0.41
CA LYS A 104 23.97 -4.35 -1.19
C LYS A 104 24.67 -3.23 -1.95
N SER A 105 23.88 -2.31 -2.48
CA SER A 105 24.34 -1.21 -3.32
C SER A 105 24.86 -0.01 -2.53
N PHE A 106 24.63 0.06 -1.22
CA PHE A 106 24.93 1.22 -0.39
C PHE A 106 26.36 1.77 -0.54
N ASN A 107 27.36 0.89 -0.68
CA ASN A 107 28.77 1.29 -0.81
C ASN A 107 29.20 1.63 -2.26
N HIS A 108 28.32 1.47 -3.25
CA HIS A 108 28.62 1.61 -4.69
C HIS A 108 27.55 2.42 -5.43
N LEU A 109 26.93 3.40 -4.75
CA LEU A 109 25.80 4.19 -5.28
C LEU A 109 26.23 5.21 -6.37
N ASP A 110 27.52 5.54 -6.42
CA ASP A 110 28.12 6.39 -7.47
C ASP A 110 28.28 5.65 -8.81
N ASP A 111 28.23 4.32 -8.80
CA ASP A 111 28.29 3.52 -10.02
C ASP A 111 27.00 3.70 -10.85
N LYS A 112 27.21 3.99 -12.13
CA LYS A 112 26.16 4.07 -13.14
C LYS A 112 25.31 2.80 -13.18
N THR A 113 25.92 1.61 -13.01
CA THR A 113 25.17 0.35 -13.07
C THR A 113 24.24 0.21 -11.86
N THR A 114 24.68 0.65 -10.68
CA THR A 114 23.88 0.70 -9.46
C THR A 114 22.70 1.64 -9.60
N ASN A 115 22.90 2.88 -10.08
CA ASN A 115 21.81 3.83 -10.30
C ASN A 115 20.75 3.24 -11.25
N VAL A 116 21.15 2.69 -12.39
CA VAL A 116 20.22 2.10 -13.37
C VAL A 116 19.43 0.94 -12.74
N THR A 117 20.09 0.11 -11.94
CA THR A 117 19.46 -1.05 -11.30
C THR A 117 18.45 -0.63 -10.23
N LEU A 118 18.80 0.32 -9.37
CA LEU A 118 17.89 0.88 -8.36
C LEU A 118 16.71 1.60 -9.02
N SER A 119 16.97 2.46 -10.01
CA SER A 119 15.94 3.17 -10.77
C SER A 119 14.95 2.21 -11.45
N LYS A 120 15.44 1.08 -11.98
CA LYS A 120 14.57 0.03 -12.53
C LYS A 120 13.69 -0.59 -11.45
N ASN A 121 14.24 -0.90 -10.29
CA ASN A 121 13.50 -1.53 -9.20
C ASN A 121 12.42 -0.58 -8.62
N ILE A 122 12.77 0.70 -8.43
CA ILE A 122 11.82 1.76 -8.05
C ILE A 122 10.67 1.85 -9.05
N LYS A 123 10.95 1.83 -10.35
CA LYS A 123 9.92 1.83 -11.40
C LYS A 123 9.00 0.61 -11.32
N MET A 124 9.54 -0.57 -11.00
CA MET A 124 8.74 -1.80 -10.82
C MET A 124 7.76 -1.66 -9.65
N VAL A 125 8.24 -1.26 -8.47
CA VAL A 125 7.40 -1.05 -7.29
C VAL A 125 6.32 0.02 -7.58
N ARG A 126 6.71 1.13 -8.23
CA ARG A 126 5.78 2.20 -8.63
C ARG A 126 4.69 1.69 -9.58
N GLN A 127 5.04 0.84 -10.54
CA GLN A 127 4.06 0.27 -11.47
C GLN A 127 3.12 -0.72 -10.77
N ALA A 128 3.65 -1.56 -9.89
CA ALA A 128 2.87 -2.51 -9.10
C ALA A 128 1.86 -1.79 -8.20
N LEU A 129 2.27 -0.71 -7.54
CA LEU A 129 1.40 0.16 -6.74
C LEU A 129 0.27 0.77 -7.58
N LYS A 130 0.59 1.34 -8.75
CA LYS A 130 -0.42 1.91 -9.65
C LYS A 130 -1.46 0.88 -10.07
N ASN A 131 -1.01 -0.32 -10.45
CA ASN A 131 -1.90 -1.40 -10.85
C ASN A 131 -2.79 -1.84 -9.68
N ALA A 132 -2.23 -1.91 -8.46
CA ALA A 132 -3.00 -2.29 -7.27
C ALA A 132 -4.08 -1.27 -6.93
N ILE A 133 -3.76 0.04 -6.94
CA ILE A 133 -4.74 1.10 -6.67
C ILE A 133 -5.89 1.07 -7.68
N LEU A 134 -5.60 0.82 -8.96
CA LEU A 134 -6.62 0.72 -10.01
C LEU A 134 -7.54 -0.50 -9.88
N SER A 135 -7.15 -1.50 -9.07
CA SER A 135 -7.90 -2.74 -8.87
C SER A 135 -8.71 -2.78 -7.56
N LEU A 136 -8.64 -1.73 -6.73
CA LEU A 136 -9.41 -1.58 -5.48
C LEU A 136 -10.85 -1.13 -5.73
#